data_AF-A0A842KK95-F1
#
_entry.id   AF-A0A842KK95-F1
#
_cell.length_a   1.000
_cell.length_b   1.000
_cell.length_c   1.000
_cell.angle_alpha   90.00
_cell.angle_beta   90.00
_cell.angle_gamma   90.00
#
_symmetry.space_group_name_H-M   'P 1'
#
loop_
_entity.id
_entity.type
_entity.pdbx_description
1 polymer ?
#
loop_
_entity_poly.entity_id
_entity_poly.type
_entity_poly.pdbx_seq_one_letter_code
_entity_poly.pdbx_strand_id
1 'polypeptide(L)'
;MTYSKLMKSMLLTVAVLGLMSVASACEISGYKYEKVGEETVPVEGWTIYLHKLVNGEFVYLTETKTDVNGYYHFSEADKTLLPYPKSVYGTYRVYEESRPGWTQLYPTTGFYEIQLVKYPIEGRKVSDLNFINERENVCYKDETAWTDGPRYVKKGNWATYTPYAGQEKTVDIYAGKTIKVGTATFSAPDAEGNVTITIDLKNGASFADVKENLKIQGYTAVPPAKNPAPGKFTTYKGTLSGSSVTVTVPQFAYYGVHLDVKVPC
;
A
#
# COMPACT_ATOMS: atom_id res chain seq x y z
N MET A 1 -10.45 62.98 47.62
CA MET A 1 -9.99 62.14 46.50
C MET A 1 -10.50 60.73 46.75
N THR A 2 -11.38 60.32 45.85
CA THR A 2 -12.22 59.12 45.89
C THR A 2 -11.47 57.92 45.33
N TYR A 3 -12.08 56.73 45.48
CA TYR A 3 -11.71 55.40 44.95
C TYR A 3 -10.90 54.54 45.94
N SER A 4 -11.53 53.79 46.85
CA SER A 4 -12.44 52.64 46.67
C SER A 4 -11.84 51.49 45.85
N LYS A 5 -11.50 50.44 46.61
CA LYS A 5 -11.64 49.01 46.31
C LYS A 5 -10.53 48.31 45.51
N LEU A 6 -9.84 47.49 46.30
CA LEU A 6 -9.59 46.05 46.09
C LEU A 6 -8.54 45.67 45.04
N MET A 7 -7.37 45.36 45.59
CA MET A 7 -6.42 44.37 45.07
C MET A 7 -7.12 43.19 44.38
N LYS A 8 -6.79 42.99 43.10
CA LYS A 8 -6.37 41.68 42.58
C LYS A 8 -5.42 41.91 41.42
N SER A 9 -4.16 42.06 41.80
CA SER A 9 -2.99 42.05 40.94
C SER A 9 -2.70 40.61 40.47
N MET A 10 -2.24 40.50 39.21
CA MET A 10 -1.54 39.38 38.58
C MET A 10 -2.35 38.11 38.26
N LEU A 11 -2.73 37.92 36.99
CA LEU A 11 -1.81 37.28 36.03
C LEU A 11 -2.19 37.61 34.57
N LEU A 12 -1.14 37.61 33.76
CA LEU A 12 -1.01 38.03 32.36
C LEU A 12 -2.05 37.46 31.39
N THR A 13 -2.48 38.36 30.51
CA THR A 13 -3.17 38.20 29.22
C THR A 13 -2.62 37.09 28.32
N VAL A 14 -3.49 36.18 27.87
CA VAL A 14 -3.41 35.52 26.56
C VAL A 14 -4.81 35.52 25.94
N ALA A 15 -4.89 36.02 24.71
CA ALA A 15 -6.02 36.22 23.80
C ALA A 15 -7.38 35.59 24.15
N VAL A 16 -8.38 36.45 24.43
CA VAL A 16 -9.79 36.13 24.16
C VAL A 16 -10.03 36.35 22.67
N LEU A 17 -9.67 35.36 21.86
CA LEU A 17 -10.05 35.24 20.45
C LEU A 17 -10.17 33.75 20.17
N GLY A 18 -11.39 33.22 20.25
CA GLY A 18 -11.66 31.82 19.90
C GLY A 18 -12.52 31.04 20.90
N LEU A 19 -13.61 31.61 21.41
CA LEU A 19 -14.71 30.83 21.97
C LEU A 19 -16.04 31.34 21.39
N MET A 20 -16.12 31.34 20.06
CA MET A 20 -17.40 31.09 19.40
C MET A 20 -17.54 29.57 19.39
N SER A 21 -18.36 29.03 20.29
CA SER A 21 -18.81 27.64 20.15
C SER A 21 -19.49 27.51 18.78
N VAL A 22 -18.87 26.80 17.84
CA VAL A 22 -19.53 26.32 16.60
C VAL A 22 -20.53 25.23 16.96
N ALA A 23 -21.55 25.56 17.75
CA ALA A 23 -22.64 24.66 18.13
C ALA A 23 -23.68 24.51 16.99
N SER A 24 -23.25 24.63 15.72
CA SER A 24 -24.19 24.71 14.58
C SER A 24 -23.71 24.08 13.29
N ALA A 25 -22.45 23.66 13.19
CA ALA A 25 -21.91 23.06 11.98
C ALA A 25 -22.40 21.61 11.83
N CYS A 26 -22.84 21.24 10.62
CA CYS A 26 -23.03 19.84 10.28
C CYS A 26 -21.67 19.14 10.14
N GLU A 27 -21.65 17.86 10.50
CA GLU A 27 -20.46 17.02 10.54
C GLU A 27 -20.81 15.57 10.19
N ILE A 28 -19.96 14.94 9.39
CA ILE A 28 -19.98 13.51 9.11
C ILE A 28 -18.59 12.96 9.44
N SER A 29 -18.49 11.89 10.21
CA SER A 29 -17.20 11.29 10.56
C SER A 29 -17.26 9.79 10.82
N GLY A 30 -16.08 9.17 10.81
CA GLY A 30 -15.89 7.77 11.11
C GLY A 30 -14.42 7.41 11.08
N TYR A 31 -14.15 6.12 11.18
CA TYR A 31 -12.81 5.55 11.16
C TYR A 31 -12.70 4.45 10.10
N LYS A 32 -11.49 4.32 9.53
CA LYS A 32 -11.09 3.20 8.71
C LYS A 32 -10.24 2.25 9.54
N TYR A 33 -10.67 1.00 9.59
CA TYR A 33 -9.95 -0.09 10.23
C TYR A 33 -9.60 -1.21 9.24
N GLU A 34 -8.50 -1.86 9.54
CA GLU A 34 -8.19 -3.21 9.09
C GLU A 34 -8.53 -4.18 10.21
N LYS A 35 -9.23 -5.27 9.89
CA LYS A 35 -9.36 -6.42 10.77
C LYS A 35 -8.12 -7.29 10.66
N VAL A 36 -7.41 -7.50 11.76
CA VAL A 36 -6.24 -8.37 11.88
C VAL A 36 -6.51 -9.40 12.96
N GLY A 37 -6.88 -10.62 12.55
CA GLY A 37 -7.33 -11.65 13.49
C GLY A 37 -8.64 -11.25 14.17
N GLU A 38 -8.63 -11.12 15.51
CA GLU A 38 -9.77 -10.66 16.30
C GLU A 38 -9.75 -9.16 16.61
N GLU A 39 -8.67 -8.45 16.24
CA GLU A 39 -8.49 -7.03 16.52
C GLU A 39 -8.78 -6.15 15.30
N THR A 40 -9.00 -4.86 15.55
CA THR A 40 -9.10 -3.82 14.51
C THR A 40 -8.00 -2.79 14.69
N VAL A 41 -7.23 -2.54 13.63
CA VAL A 41 -6.14 -1.54 13.62
C VAL A 41 -6.48 -0.38 12.67
N PRO A 42 -6.19 0.88 13.03
CA PRO A 42 -6.50 2.02 12.18
C PRO A 42 -5.66 2.00 10.89
N VAL A 43 -6.23 2.51 9.80
CA VAL A 43 -5.56 2.57 8.49
C VAL A 43 -5.51 4.01 7.98
N GLU A 44 -4.29 4.53 7.83
CA GLU A 44 -4.01 5.85 7.25
C GLU A 44 -4.10 5.86 5.72
N GLY A 45 -4.45 7.03 5.18
CA GLY A 45 -4.35 7.34 3.76
C GLY A 45 -5.43 6.70 2.88
N TRP A 46 -6.48 6.13 3.46
CA TRP A 46 -7.62 5.56 2.74
C TRP A 46 -8.54 6.67 2.25
N THR A 47 -8.84 6.69 0.94
CA THR A 47 -9.74 7.70 0.37
C THR A 47 -11.20 7.38 0.71
N ILE A 48 -11.91 8.36 1.27
CA ILE A 48 -13.34 8.29 1.60
C ILE A 48 -14.07 9.32 0.75
N TYR A 49 -15.09 8.87 0.02
CA TYR A 49 -15.88 9.70 -0.88
C TYR A 49 -17.22 10.06 -0.27
N LEU A 50 -17.63 11.30 -0.46
CA LEU A 50 -18.94 11.81 -0.08
C LEU A 50 -19.74 12.14 -1.33
N HIS A 51 -20.95 11.58 -1.42
CA HIS A 51 -21.93 11.90 -2.45
C HIS A 51 -23.18 12.47 -1.80
N LYS A 52 -23.87 13.38 -2.50
CA LYS A 52 -25.16 13.93 -2.06
C LYS A 52 -26.26 13.59 -3.05
N LEU A 53 -27.44 13.25 -2.53
CA LEU A 53 -28.65 13.11 -3.33
C LEU A 53 -29.11 14.49 -3.84
N VAL A 54 -29.13 14.67 -5.15
CA VAL A 54 -29.59 15.87 -5.85
C VAL A 54 -30.53 15.42 -6.97
N ASN A 55 -31.77 15.92 -6.95
CA ASN A 55 -32.79 15.59 -7.98
C ASN A 55 -33.00 14.09 -8.21
N GLY A 56 -32.87 13.27 -7.16
CA GLY A 56 -33.08 11.81 -7.22
C GLY A 56 -31.83 11.00 -7.58
N GLU A 57 -30.68 11.65 -7.83
CA GLU A 57 -29.42 10.99 -8.16
C GLU A 57 -28.33 11.35 -7.15
N PHE A 58 -27.47 10.38 -6.79
CA PHE A 58 -26.32 10.64 -5.93
C PHE A 58 -25.16 11.18 -6.75
N VAL A 59 -24.80 12.45 -6.52
CA VAL A 59 -23.73 13.14 -7.22
C VAL A 59 -22.51 13.24 -6.29
N TYR A 60 -21.33 12.98 -6.83
CA TYR A 60 -20.06 13.18 -6.11
C TYR A 60 -19.95 14.62 -5.61
N LEU A 61 -19.62 14.77 -4.33
CA LEU A 61 -19.42 16.07 -3.71
C LEU A 61 -17.93 16.33 -3.46
N THR A 62 -17.28 15.45 -2.71
CA THR A 62 -15.88 15.62 -2.31
C THR A 62 -15.32 14.31 -1.76
N GLU A 63 -14.05 14.33 -1.40
CA GLU A 63 -13.34 13.22 -0.78
C GLU A 63 -12.39 13.72 0.30
N THR A 64 -11.99 12.81 1.18
CA THR A 64 -10.93 13.05 2.16
C THR A 64 -10.08 11.78 2.30
N LYS A 65 -8.96 11.88 3.02
CA LYS A 65 -8.13 10.73 3.36
C LYS A 65 -8.08 10.54 4.86
N THR A 66 -8.08 9.28 5.29
CA THR A 66 -7.94 8.94 6.70
C THR A 66 -6.58 9.36 7.24
N ASP A 67 -6.54 9.88 8.46
CA ASP A 67 -5.30 10.28 9.14
C ASP A 67 -4.56 9.09 9.75
N VAL A 68 -3.50 9.36 10.51
CA VAL A 68 -2.66 8.35 11.20
C VAL A 68 -3.47 7.43 12.14
N ASN A 69 -4.61 7.90 12.63
CA ASN A 69 -5.51 7.17 13.52
C ASN A 69 -6.67 6.52 12.75
N GLY A 70 -6.62 6.52 11.41
CA GLY A 70 -7.69 6.05 10.55
C GLY A 70 -8.90 6.96 10.52
N TYR A 71 -8.85 8.14 11.15
CA TYR A 71 -10.01 9.03 11.26
C TYR A 71 -10.23 9.80 9.97
N TYR A 72 -11.50 9.93 9.57
CA TYR A 72 -11.91 10.81 8.49
C TYR A 72 -13.06 11.70 8.92
N HIS A 73 -13.19 12.85 8.27
CA HIS A 73 -14.17 13.85 8.62
C HIS A 73 -14.58 14.72 7.44
N PHE A 74 -15.85 15.07 7.41
CA PHE A 74 -16.42 16.12 6.58
C PHE A 74 -17.17 17.11 7.46
N SER A 75 -16.96 18.42 7.30
CA SER A 75 -17.70 19.45 8.03
C SER A 75 -18.14 20.63 7.16
N GLU A 76 -19.02 21.44 7.74
CA GLU A 76 -19.26 22.79 7.20
C GLU A 76 -18.06 23.72 7.41
N ALA A 77 -17.31 23.52 8.49
CA ALA A 77 -16.19 24.40 8.88
C ALA A 77 -15.02 24.30 7.88
N ASP A 78 -14.73 23.10 7.41
CA ASP A 78 -13.74 22.83 6.34
C ASP A 78 -14.34 22.93 4.92
N LYS A 79 -15.63 23.26 4.81
CA LYS A 79 -16.41 23.42 3.56
C LYS A 79 -16.56 22.13 2.73
N THR A 80 -16.25 20.97 3.28
CA THR A 80 -16.41 19.68 2.57
C THR A 80 -17.88 19.24 2.50
N LEU A 81 -18.75 19.74 3.38
CA LEU A 81 -20.20 19.50 3.34
C LEU A 81 -21.00 20.51 2.52
N LEU A 82 -20.35 21.35 1.71
CA LEU A 82 -21.04 22.37 0.91
C LEU A 82 -21.15 21.97 -0.58
N PRO A 83 -22.22 21.26 -0.98
CA PRO A 83 -22.53 21.01 -2.39
C PRO A 83 -23.39 22.10 -3.02
N TYR A 84 -23.41 22.08 -4.35
CA TYR A 84 -24.43 22.71 -5.19
C TYR A 84 -25.73 21.89 -5.16
N PRO A 85 -26.92 22.49 -4.94
CA PRO A 85 -27.16 23.87 -4.47
C PRO A 85 -26.95 23.98 -2.94
N LYS A 86 -26.50 25.18 -2.50
CA LYS A 86 -25.99 25.67 -1.19
C LYS A 86 -26.72 25.22 0.10
N SER A 87 -27.09 23.95 0.24
CA SER A 87 -27.67 23.38 1.43
C SER A 87 -26.82 22.20 1.88
N VAL A 88 -26.41 22.26 3.13
CA VAL A 88 -25.75 21.20 3.91
C VAL A 88 -26.73 20.10 4.34
N TYR A 89 -28.03 20.40 4.33
CA TYR A 89 -29.06 19.44 4.66
C TYR A 89 -29.46 18.62 3.42
N GLY A 90 -29.76 17.35 3.66
CA GLY A 90 -30.14 16.39 2.63
C GLY A 90 -29.63 14.98 2.94
N THR A 91 -29.82 14.08 1.97
CA THR A 91 -29.36 12.70 2.04
C THR A 91 -27.98 12.58 1.40
N TYR A 92 -27.09 11.85 2.05
CA TYR A 92 -25.72 11.62 1.62
C TYR A 92 -25.40 10.14 1.59
N ARG A 93 -24.44 9.77 0.74
CA ARG A 93 -23.77 8.48 0.80
C ARG A 93 -22.28 8.66 1.02
N VAL A 94 -21.75 7.86 1.93
CA VAL A 94 -20.32 7.79 2.24
C VAL A 94 -19.80 6.46 1.73
N TYR A 95 -18.75 6.51 0.91
CA TYR A 95 -18.08 5.35 0.34
C TYR A 95 -16.61 5.36 0.73
N GLU A 96 -15.96 4.21 0.66
CA GLU A 96 -14.51 4.12 0.67
C GLU A 96 -14.00 3.73 -0.72
N GLU A 97 -12.73 4.01 -1.01
CA GLU A 97 -12.08 3.46 -2.21
C GLU A 97 -11.91 1.94 -2.11
N SER A 98 -11.99 1.29 -3.27
CA SER A 98 -11.65 -0.13 -3.40
C SER A 98 -10.17 -0.27 -3.71
N ARG A 99 -9.45 -1.04 -2.89
CA ARG A 99 -8.03 -1.37 -3.11
C ARG A 99 -7.88 -2.86 -3.46
N PRO A 100 -7.09 -3.23 -4.49
CA PRO A 100 -6.77 -4.63 -4.77
C PRO A 100 -6.18 -5.34 -3.54
N GLY A 101 -6.63 -6.57 -3.28
CA GLY A 101 -6.20 -7.37 -2.12
C GLY A 101 -6.87 -7.00 -0.80
N TRP A 102 -7.89 -6.13 -0.83
CA TRP A 102 -8.70 -5.79 0.35
C TRP A 102 -10.16 -6.12 0.09
N THR A 103 -10.80 -6.76 1.06
CA THR A 103 -12.23 -7.01 1.09
C THR A 103 -12.88 -6.11 2.14
N GLN A 104 -13.88 -5.32 1.73
CA GLN A 104 -14.69 -4.56 2.66
C GLN A 104 -15.62 -5.50 3.45
N LEU A 105 -15.51 -5.47 4.77
CA LEU A 105 -16.37 -6.24 5.68
C LEU A 105 -17.54 -5.38 6.19
N TYR A 106 -17.27 -4.10 6.49
CA TYR A 106 -18.26 -3.16 6.96
C TYR A 106 -18.13 -1.79 6.29
N PRO A 107 -19.25 -1.10 6.00
CA PRO A 107 -20.61 -1.65 6.02
C PRO A 107 -20.78 -2.72 4.91
N THR A 108 -21.60 -3.75 5.16
CA THR A 108 -21.82 -4.85 4.18
C THR A 108 -22.51 -4.41 2.90
N THR A 109 -23.12 -3.22 2.91
CA THR A 109 -23.72 -2.56 1.74
C THR A 109 -22.68 -1.87 0.84
N GLY A 110 -21.43 -1.76 1.28
CA GLY A 110 -20.38 -1.00 0.61
C GLY A 110 -20.36 0.50 0.94
N PHE A 111 -21.46 1.03 1.48
CA PHE A 111 -21.60 2.46 1.80
C PHE A 111 -22.55 2.70 2.97
N TYR A 112 -22.41 3.87 3.60
CA TYR A 112 -23.40 4.42 4.53
C TYR A 112 -24.32 5.39 3.81
N GLU A 113 -25.63 5.32 4.07
CA GLU A 113 -26.58 6.34 3.65
C GLU A 113 -27.11 7.05 4.88
N ILE A 114 -26.98 8.38 4.93
CA ILE A 114 -27.31 9.21 6.08
C ILE A 114 -28.12 10.42 5.67
N GLN A 115 -28.81 11.05 6.62
CA GLN A 115 -29.54 12.29 6.39
C GLN A 115 -29.08 13.37 7.38
N LEU A 116 -28.61 14.50 6.86
CA LEU A 116 -28.37 15.71 7.64
C LEU A 116 -29.62 16.57 7.64
N VAL A 117 -30.13 16.90 8.83
CA VAL A 117 -31.37 17.67 9.00
C VAL A 117 -31.15 18.94 9.82
N LYS A 118 -31.98 19.95 9.56
CA LYS A 118 -31.90 21.23 10.29
C LYS A 118 -32.32 21.06 11.75
N TYR A 119 -33.34 20.24 11.98
CA TYR A 119 -33.86 19.88 13.30
C TYR A 119 -34.28 18.41 13.30
N PRO A 120 -34.09 17.69 14.42
CA PRO A 120 -33.50 18.19 15.66
C PRO A 120 -31.97 18.37 15.51
N ILE A 121 -31.34 19.14 16.40
CA ILE A 121 -29.94 19.60 16.19
C ILE A 121 -28.92 18.45 16.22
N GLU A 122 -29.26 17.34 16.86
CA GLU A 122 -28.43 16.13 16.89
C GLU A 122 -28.28 15.54 15.48
N GLY A 123 -29.29 15.69 14.63
CA GLY A 123 -29.26 15.25 13.23
C GLY A 123 -28.35 16.07 12.31
N ARG A 124 -27.55 16.99 12.88
CA ARG A 124 -26.48 17.69 12.17
C ARG A 124 -25.14 16.97 12.29
N LYS A 125 -24.98 16.07 13.26
CA LYS A 125 -23.73 15.36 13.49
C LYS A 125 -23.97 13.86 13.37
N VAL A 126 -23.28 13.22 12.43
CA VAL A 126 -23.35 11.78 12.24
C VAL A 126 -21.92 11.23 12.34
N SER A 127 -21.67 10.45 13.39
CA SER A 127 -20.39 9.79 13.66
C SER A 127 -20.51 8.28 13.45
N ASP A 128 -19.42 7.56 13.74
CA ASP A 128 -19.37 6.09 13.80
C ASP A 128 -19.68 5.39 12.47
N LEU A 129 -19.48 6.10 11.36
CA LEU A 129 -19.58 5.56 10.00
C LEU A 129 -18.29 4.78 9.67
N ASN A 130 -18.02 3.72 10.41
CA ASN A 130 -16.72 3.04 10.35
C ASN A 130 -16.61 2.05 9.20
N PHE A 131 -15.55 2.16 8.41
CA PHE A 131 -15.23 1.19 7.37
C PHE A 131 -14.24 0.16 7.91
N ILE A 132 -14.60 -1.12 7.85
CA ILE A 132 -13.72 -2.21 8.29
C ILE A 132 -13.45 -3.11 7.10
N ASN A 133 -12.17 -3.29 6.78
CA ASN A 133 -11.75 -4.19 5.70
C ASN A 133 -10.82 -5.23 6.28
N GLU A 134 -10.73 -6.34 5.58
CA GLU A 134 -9.72 -7.35 5.84
C GLU A 134 -8.86 -7.42 4.57
N ARG A 135 -7.54 -7.41 4.73
CA ARG A 135 -6.69 -7.84 3.63
C ARG A 135 -7.06 -9.27 3.33
N GLU A 136 -7.27 -9.59 2.06
CA GLU A 136 -7.37 -10.99 1.68
C GLU A 136 -6.17 -11.70 2.30
N ASN A 137 -6.43 -12.70 3.16
CA ASN A 137 -5.39 -13.54 3.72
C ASN A 137 -4.86 -14.38 2.56
N VAL A 138 -3.99 -13.75 1.77
CA VAL A 138 -3.14 -14.43 0.83
C VAL A 138 -2.23 -15.27 1.70
N CYS A 139 -2.56 -16.55 1.86
CA CYS A 139 -1.60 -17.43 2.49
C CYS A 139 -0.36 -17.43 1.60
N TYR A 140 0.80 -17.28 2.22
CA TYR A 140 2.05 -17.24 1.50
C TYR A 140 2.82 -18.52 1.78
N LYS A 141 3.32 -19.14 0.72
CA LYS A 141 4.27 -20.23 0.81
C LYS A 141 5.64 -19.72 0.39
N ASP A 142 6.63 -19.93 1.27
CA ASP A 142 8.02 -19.68 0.92
C ASP A 142 8.47 -20.69 -0.15
N GLU A 143 9.06 -20.17 -1.21
CA GLU A 143 9.57 -20.95 -2.33
C GLU A 143 10.94 -20.43 -2.77
N THR A 144 11.71 -21.35 -3.34
CA THR A 144 12.93 -20.97 -4.06
C THR A 144 12.56 -20.68 -5.51
N ALA A 145 13.18 -19.66 -6.09
CA ALA A 145 12.94 -19.24 -7.46
C ALA A 145 14.24 -19.02 -8.24
N TRP A 146 14.17 -19.28 -9.55
CA TRP A 146 15.28 -19.11 -10.49
C TRP A 146 14.79 -18.45 -11.77
N THR A 147 15.66 -17.66 -12.40
CA THR A 147 15.44 -17.20 -13.77
C THR A 147 15.48 -18.36 -14.76
N ASP A 148 14.68 -18.29 -15.80
CA ASP A 148 14.59 -19.35 -16.80
C ASP A 148 15.89 -19.51 -17.61
N GLY A 149 16.14 -20.75 -18.03
CA GLY A 149 17.30 -21.14 -18.83
C GLY A 149 17.74 -22.59 -18.65
N PRO A 150 18.91 -22.99 -19.18
CA PRO A 150 19.42 -24.34 -19.03
C PRO A 150 19.69 -24.69 -17.56
N ARG A 151 19.52 -25.98 -17.22
CA ARG A 151 19.81 -26.49 -15.87
C ARG A 151 21.30 -26.66 -15.62
N TYR A 152 21.74 -26.36 -14.39
CA TYR A 152 23.10 -26.67 -13.92
C TYR A 152 23.39 -28.18 -13.95
N VAL A 153 22.42 -29.02 -13.58
CA VAL A 153 22.53 -30.48 -13.61
C VAL A 153 21.25 -31.11 -14.17
N LYS A 154 21.35 -32.29 -14.78
CA LYS A 154 20.19 -32.95 -15.41
C LYS A 154 19.26 -33.66 -14.40
N LYS A 155 19.77 -34.10 -13.25
CA LYS A 155 19.03 -34.88 -12.24
C LYS A 155 19.18 -34.27 -10.84
N GLY A 156 18.15 -34.37 -10.01
CA GLY A 156 18.18 -33.98 -8.58
C GLY A 156 17.85 -32.51 -8.30
N ASN A 157 18.50 -31.55 -8.96
CA ASN A 157 18.32 -30.11 -8.69
C ASN A 157 17.81 -29.34 -9.91
N TRP A 158 16.73 -28.59 -9.76
CA TRP A 158 16.07 -27.85 -10.84
C TRP A 158 16.67 -26.46 -11.13
N ALA A 159 17.70 -26.03 -10.41
CA ALA A 159 18.38 -24.77 -10.62
C ALA A 159 18.83 -24.56 -12.07
N THR A 160 18.64 -23.34 -12.56
CA THR A 160 18.91 -22.89 -13.92
C THR A 160 19.86 -21.68 -13.91
N TYR A 161 20.51 -21.46 -15.04
CA TYR A 161 21.24 -20.23 -15.31
C TYR A 161 20.76 -19.63 -16.62
N THR A 162 20.89 -18.33 -16.78
CA THR A 162 20.46 -17.59 -17.96
C THR A 162 21.68 -17.24 -18.81
N PRO A 163 21.80 -17.77 -20.05
CA PRO A 163 22.77 -17.30 -21.02
C PRO A 163 22.46 -15.87 -21.45
N TYR A 164 23.48 -15.02 -21.56
CA TYR A 164 23.35 -13.61 -21.87
C TYR A 164 24.39 -13.21 -22.93
N ALA A 165 23.91 -12.63 -24.04
CA ALA A 165 24.71 -12.36 -25.23
C ALA A 165 25.22 -10.90 -25.33
N GLY A 166 25.17 -10.12 -24.24
CA GLY A 166 25.56 -8.71 -24.26
C GLY A 166 24.50 -7.77 -24.85
N GLN A 167 23.24 -8.20 -24.90
CA GLN A 167 22.11 -7.42 -25.39
C GLN A 167 20.94 -7.57 -24.44
N GLU A 168 20.03 -6.59 -24.46
CA GLU A 168 18.84 -6.63 -23.61
C GLU A 168 18.10 -7.96 -23.76
N LYS A 169 17.75 -8.58 -22.63
CA LYS A 169 17.09 -9.87 -22.59
C LYS A 169 16.17 -9.95 -21.39
N THR A 170 14.94 -10.36 -21.62
CA THR A 170 13.99 -10.68 -20.55
C THR A 170 13.75 -12.17 -20.50
N VAL A 171 13.76 -12.75 -19.30
CA VAL A 171 13.42 -14.15 -19.05
C VAL A 171 12.43 -14.25 -17.89
N ASP A 172 11.65 -15.31 -17.88
CA ASP A 172 10.72 -15.60 -16.80
C ASP A 172 11.45 -15.99 -15.51
N ILE A 173 10.78 -15.83 -14.38
CA ILE A 173 11.21 -16.36 -13.08
C ILE A 173 10.20 -17.40 -12.63
N TYR A 174 10.68 -18.59 -12.29
CA TYR A 174 9.87 -19.70 -11.80
C TYR A 174 10.20 -20.01 -10.35
N ALA A 175 9.19 -19.98 -9.48
CA ALA A 175 9.22 -20.47 -8.11
C ALA A 175 8.74 -21.93 -8.05
N GLY A 176 9.28 -22.72 -7.12
CA GLY A 176 8.84 -24.10 -6.92
C GLY A 176 8.86 -24.93 -8.20
N LYS A 177 9.85 -24.70 -9.07
CA LYS A 177 10.06 -25.31 -10.40
C LYS A 177 9.05 -24.95 -11.50
N THR A 178 7.80 -24.60 -11.18
CA THR A 178 6.72 -24.49 -12.20
C THR A 178 5.85 -23.25 -12.08
N ILE A 179 5.91 -22.53 -10.98
CA ILE A 179 5.04 -21.38 -10.74
C ILE A 179 5.71 -20.14 -11.31
N LYS A 180 5.18 -19.58 -12.39
CA LYS A 180 5.70 -18.32 -12.95
C LYS A 180 5.36 -17.15 -12.02
N VAL A 181 6.39 -16.56 -11.42
CA VAL A 181 6.25 -15.50 -10.40
C VAL A 181 6.72 -14.13 -10.86
N GLY A 182 7.25 -13.99 -12.07
CA GLY A 182 7.71 -12.71 -12.58
C GLY A 182 8.69 -12.83 -13.74
N THR A 183 9.47 -11.77 -13.93
CA THR A 183 10.50 -11.69 -14.97
C THR A 183 11.78 -11.06 -14.43
N ALA A 184 12.91 -11.43 -15.02
CA ALA A 184 14.18 -10.73 -14.90
C ALA A 184 14.56 -10.13 -16.26
N THR A 185 14.76 -8.81 -16.29
CA THR A 185 15.21 -8.07 -17.47
C THR A 185 16.66 -7.66 -17.27
N PHE A 186 17.53 -8.16 -18.14
CA PHE A 186 18.95 -7.81 -18.24
C PHE A 186 19.07 -6.72 -19.30
N SER A 187 19.61 -5.55 -18.95
CA SER A 187 19.87 -4.46 -19.92
C SER A 187 20.97 -4.84 -20.91
N ALA A 188 21.21 -4.03 -21.95
CA ALA A 188 22.52 -4.01 -22.61
C ALA A 188 23.60 -3.50 -21.63
N PRO A 189 24.89 -3.84 -21.81
CA PRO A 189 25.96 -3.31 -20.97
C PRO A 189 26.06 -1.79 -21.10
N ASP A 190 26.30 -1.09 -19.99
CA ASP A 190 26.59 0.35 -19.98
C ASP A 190 28.04 0.64 -20.45
N ALA A 191 28.42 1.92 -20.43
CA ALA A 191 29.75 2.36 -20.86
C ALA A 191 30.88 1.79 -19.99
N GLU A 192 30.56 1.42 -18.74
CA GLU A 192 31.46 0.83 -17.76
C GLU A 192 31.49 -0.71 -17.82
N GLY A 193 30.69 -1.32 -18.71
CA GLY A 193 30.61 -2.78 -18.88
C GLY A 193 29.79 -3.47 -17.79
N ASN A 194 28.86 -2.76 -17.15
CA ASN A 194 27.90 -3.34 -16.21
C ASN A 194 26.54 -3.59 -16.86
N VAL A 195 25.85 -4.60 -16.36
CA VAL A 195 24.49 -4.96 -16.73
C VAL A 195 23.57 -4.62 -15.58
N THR A 196 22.48 -3.94 -15.89
CA THR A 196 21.39 -3.71 -14.96
C THR A 196 20.38 -4.86 -15.07
N ILE A 197 20.11 -5.52 -13.95
CA ILE A 197 19.14 -6.61 -13.83
C ILE A 197 17.95 -6.10 -13.02
N THR A 198 16.80 -6.02 -13.67
CA THR A 198 15.53 -5.66 -13.03
C THR A 198 14.71 -6.91 -12.79
N ILE A 199 14.38 -7.16 -11.53
CA ILE A 199 13.45 -8.21 -11.10
C ILE A 199 12.09 -7.55 -10.91
N ASP A 200 11.06 -8.16 -11.51
CA ASP A 200 9.68 -7.73 -11.36
C ASP A 200 8.80 -8.96 -11.08
N LEU A 201 8.44 -9.14 -9.82
CA LEU A 201 7.57 -10.20 -9.33
C LEU A 201 6.10 -9.79 -9.50
N LYS A 202 5.30 -10.73 -10.01
CA LYS A 202 3.88 -10.57 -10.37
C LYS A 202 3.02 -11.59 -9.63
N ASN A 203 1.70 -11.53 -9.85
CA ASN A 203 0.74 -12.49 -9.32
C ASN A 203 0.78 -12.59 -7.79
N GLY A 204 0.97 -11.46 -7.10
CA GLY A 204 1.07 -11.39 -5.65
C GLY A 204 2.38 -11.93 -5.06
N ALA A 205 3.30 -12.48 -5.86
CA ALA A 205 4.60 -12.91 -5.36
C ALA A 205 5.46 -11.72 -4.92
N SER A 206 6.30 -11.94 -3.91
CA SER A 206 7.21 -10.93 -3.38
C SER A 206 8.46 -11.59 -2.81
N PHE A 207 9.49 -10.80 -2.48
CA PHE A 207 10.68 -11.33 -1.81
C PHE A 207 10.29 -11.91 -0.44
N ALA A 208 10.84 -13.08 -0.10
CA ALA A 208 10.62 -13.70 1.21
C ALA A 208 11.33 -12.89 2.30
N ASP A 209 10.80 -12.91 3.52
CA ASP A 209 11.30 -12.15 4.67
C ASP A 209 12.52 -12.83 5.32
N VAL A 210 13.49 -13.23 4.50
CA VAL A 210 14.74 -13.90 4.88
C VAL A 210 15.95 -13.12 4.38
N LYS A 211 17.08 -13.22 5.09
CA LYS A 211 18.32 -12.56 4.69
C LYS A 211 18.85 -13.11 3.36
N GLU A 212 19.46 -12.22 2.59
CA GLU A 212 20.07 -12.52 1.29
C GLU A 212 19.07 -13.12 0.28
N ASN A 213 17.79 -12.75 0.31
CA ASN A 213 16.74 -13.29 -0.55
C ASN A 213 16.92 -13.05 -2.07
N LEU A 214 17.89 -12.24 -2.50
CA LEU A 214 18.37 -12.21 -3.89
C LEU A 214 19.87 -12.50 -3.93
N LYS A 215 20.26 -13.47 -4.76
CA LYS A 215 21.65 -13.92 -4.92
C LYS A 215 21.95 -14.06 -6.42
N ILE A 216 22.98 -13.38 -6.92
CA ILE A 216 23.38 -13.43 -8.33
C ILE A 216 24.84 -13.88 -8.43
N GLN A 217 25.10 -14.76 -9.39
CA GLN A 217 26.45 -15.15 -9.78
C GLN A 217 26.62 -15.01 -11.29
N GLY A 218 27.59 -14.21 -11.70
CA GLY A 218 28.06 -14.14 -13.08
C GLY A 218 29.11 -15.21 -13.39
N TYR A 219 29.12 -15.69 -14.63
CA TYR A 219 30.10 -16.63 -15.17
C TYR A 219 30.58 -16.19 -16.56
N THR A 220 31.89 -16.24 -16.78
CA THR A 220 32.51 -15.94 -18.08
C THR A 220 32.42 -17.11 -19.07
N ALA A 221 32.22 -18.33 -18.57
CA ALA A 221 32.01 -19.55 -19.35
C ALA A 221 30.76 -20.28 -18.84
N VAL A 222 30.33 -21.32 -19.58
CA VAL A 222 29.18 -22.15 -19.17
C VAL A 222 29.40 -22.63 -17.72
N PRO A 223 28.42 -22.44 -16.82
CA PRO A 223 28.58 -22.82 -15.43
C PRO A 223 28.90 -24.31 -15.26
N PRO A 224 29.71 -24.69 -14.25
CA PRO A 224 30.06 -26.10 -14.04
C PRO A 224 28.81 -26.94 -13.82
N ALA A 225 28.81 -28.16 -14.38
CA ALA A 225 27.69 -29.11 -14.29
C ALA A 225 27.56 -29.76 -12.91
N LYS A 226 27.36 -28.93 -11.87
CA LYS A 226 27.23 -29.30 -10.47
C LYS A 226 26.13 -28.48 -9.81
N ASN A 227 25.59 -28.97 -8.70
CA ASN A 227 24.62 -28.21 -7.93
C ASN A 227 25.20 -26.85 -7.52
N PRO A 228 24.54 -25.73 -7.85
CA PRO A 228 24.98 -24.43 -7.37
C PRO A 228 24.78 -24.35 -5.86
N ALA A 229 25.61 -23.53 -5.21
CA ALA A 229 25.46 -23.18 -3.81
C ALA A 229 25.17 -21.67 -3.73
N PRO A 230 23.90 -21.24 -3.82
CA PRO A 230 23.54 -19.83 -3.88
C PRO A 230 24.13 -19.00 -2.73
N GLY A 231 24.22 -19.54 -1.51
CA GLY A 231 24.86 -18.85 -0.37
C GLY A 231 26.35 -18.52 -0.55
N LYS A 232 27.02 -19.13 -1.53
CA LYS A 232 28.42 -18.85 -1.92
C LYS A 232 28.53 -17.95 -3.15
N PHE A 233 27.42 -17.43 -3.68
CA PHE A 233 27.46 -16.48 -4.79
C PHE A 233 28.12 -15.17 -4.34
N THR A 234 28.95 -14.59 -5.21
CA THR A 234 29.77 -13.43 -4.86
C THR A 234 29.52 -12.21 -5.74
N THR A 235 28.83 -12.35 -6.88
CA THR A 235 28.58 -11.21 -7.77
C THR A 235 27.62 -10.20 -7.13
N TYR A 236 26.53 -10.68 -6.52
CA TYR A 236 25.63 -9.83 -5.74
C TYR A 236 24.85 -10.66 -4.73
N LYS A 237 24.63 -10.10 -3.54
CA LYS A 237 23.68 -10.59 -2.54
C LYS A 237 22.97 -9.42 -1.86
N GLY A 238 21.66 -9.53 -1.71
CA GLY A 238 20.84 -8.47 -1.11
C GLY A 238 19.69 -9.04 -0.31
N THR A 239 19.27 -8.31 0.73
CA THR A 239 18.01 -8.55 1.44
C THR A 239 17.04 -7.48 1.01
N LEU A 240 16.01 -7.90 0.28
CA LEU A 240 15.07 -7.02 -0.40
C LEU A 240 13.67 -7.16 0.19
N SER A 241 12.84 -6.17 -0.05
CA SER A 241 11.42 -6.19 0.32
C SER A 241 10.58 -5.76 -0.88
N GLY A 242 9.27 -6.02 -0.83
CA GLY A 242 8.36 -5.73 -1.94
C GLY A 242 8.48 -6.74 -3.09
N SER A 243 8.08 -6.34 -4.29
CA SER A 243 7.96 -7.21 -5.45
C SER A 243 8.88 -6.83 -6.62
N SER A 244 9.68 -5.77 -6.52
CA SER A 244 10.59 -5.38 -7.60
C SER A 244 11.87 -4.77 -7.08
N VAL A 245 12.96 -4.97 -7.81
CA VAL A 245 14.25 -4.35 -7.56
C VAL A 245 15.01 -4.18 -8.86
N THR A 246 15.92 -3.21 -8.88
CA THR A 246 16.96 -3.08 -9.91
C THR A 246 18.33 -3.18 -9.26
N VAL A 247 19.20 -4.02 -9.81
CA VAL A 247 20.57 -4.22 -9.34
C VAL A 247 21.56 -4.12 -10.49
N THR A 248 22.71 -3.50 -10.27
CA THR A 248 23.77 -3.37 -11.27
C THR A 248 24.93 -4.30 -10.93
N VAL A 249 25.38 -5.09 -11.90
CA VAL A 249 26.47 -6.07 -11.74
C VAL A 249 27.39 -6.03 -12.97
N PRO A 250 28.66 -6.46 -12.88
CA PRO A 250 29.53 -6.56 -14.06
C PRO A 250 28.94 -7.48 -15.15
N GLN A 251 29.31 -7.25 -16.41
CA GLN A 251 28.91 -8.10 -17.53
C GLN A 251 29.54 -9.50 -17.44
N PHE A 252 28.71 -10.53 -17.66
CA PHE A 252 29.11 -11.93 -17.79
C PHE A 252 28.33 -12.62 -18.91
N ALA A 253 28.83 -13.74 -19.42
CA ALA A 253 28.16 -14.51 -20.49
C ALA A 253 26.98 -15.34 -19.96
N TYR A 254 26.95 -15.63 -18.65
CA TYR A 254 25.89 -16.38 -18.00
C TYR A 254 25.64 -15.85 -16.60
N TYR A 255 24.38 -15.91 -16.14
CA TYR A 255 23.98 -15.50 -14.80
C TYR A 255 23.18 -16.61 -14.12
N GLY A 256 23.58 -16.99 -12.91
CA GLY A 256 22.70 -17.69 -11.98
C GLY A 256 21.99 -16.66 -11.11
N VAL A 257 20.67 -16.53 -11.25
CA VAL A 257 19.85 -15.60 -10.45
C VAL A 257 18.91 -16.44 -9.60
N HIS A 258 19.17 -16.45 -8.29
CA HIS A 258 18.41 -17.18 -7.29
C HIS A 258 17.65 -16.20 -6.40
N LEU A 259 16.38 -16.49 -6.16
CA LEU A 259 15.54 -15.73 -5.26
C LEU A 259 14.91 -16.64 -4.20
N ASP A 260 14.77 -16.12 -2.99
CA ASP A 260 13.85 -16.65 -1.99
C ASP A 260 12.60 -15.76 -2.05
N VAL A 261 11.47 -16.34 -2.44
CA VAL A 261 10.21 -15.61 -2.66
C VAL A 261 9.11 -16.20 -1.80
N LYS A 262 8.12 -15.37 -1.48
CA LYS A 262 6.84 -15.82 -0.96
C LYS A 262 5.80 -15.72 -2.06
N VAL A 263 5.07 -16.80 -2.28
CA VAL A 263 4.07 -16.92 -3.33
C VAL A 263 2.70 -17.11 -2.69
N PRO A 264 1.65 -16.43 -3.18
CA PRO A 264 0.28 -16.76 -2.81
C PRO A 264 0.00 -18.26 -2.98
N CYS A 265 -0.66 -18.88 -2.01
CA CYS A 265 -1.53 -20.01 -2.34
C CYS A 265 -2.77 -19.46 -3.08
#